data_AF-A0A3C0J3U0-F1
#
_entry.id   AF-A0A3C0J3U0-F1
#
_cell.length_a   1.000
_cell.length_b   1.000
_cell.length_c   1.000
_cell.angle_alpha   90.00
_cell.angle_beta   90.00
_cell.angle_gamma   90.00
#
_symmetry.space_group_name_H-M   'P 1'
#
loop_
_entity.id
_entity.type
_entity.pdbx_description
1 polymer ?
#
loop_
_entity_poly.entity_id
_entity_poly.type
_entity_poly.pdbx_seq_one_letter_code
_entity_poly.pdbx_strand_id
1 'polypeptide(L)'
;MHYPAYSKLAETYEIVAVCDPDQGKLSKWRGRLGLSPQDLHTGWEAIVARDDVDVYDIMVPIELNYAVTEAVAKRLSGKRKAIICEKPLAGSFK
;
A
#
# COMPACT_ATOMS: atom_id res chain seq x y z
N MET A 1 -10.23 -2.57 5.91
CA MET A 1 -9.82 -3.45 4.79
C MET A 1 -10.55 -2.98 3.54
N HIS A 2 -9.86 -2.29 2.63
CA HIS A 2 -10.47 -1.51 1.53
C HIS A 2 -10.86 -2.31 0.28
N TYR A 3 -10.39 -3.56 0.16
CA TYR A 3 -10.59 -4.39 -1.03
C TYR A 3 -12.01 -4.42 -1.62
N PRO A 4 -13.11 -4.55 -0.84
CA PRO A 4 -14.46 -4.55 -1.42
C PRO A 4 -14.82 -3.26 -2.17
N ALA A 5 -14.25 -2.11 -1.78
CA ALA A 5 -14.44 -0.84 -2.47
C ALA A 5 -13.68 -0.83 -3.81
N TYR A 6 -12.40 -1.21 -3.81
CA TYR A 6 -11.63 -1.33 -5.05
C TYR A 6 -12.24 -2.32 -6.04
N SER A 7 -12.76 -3.45 -5.55
CA SER A 7 -13.46 -4.43 -6.40
C SER A 7 -14.73 -3.86 -7.05
N LYS A 8 -15.45 -2.96 -6.38
CA LYS A 8 -16.63 -2.27 -6.96
C LYS A 8 -16.25 -1.15 -7.92
N LEU A 9 -15.03 -0.64 -7.80
CA LEU A 9 -14.49 0.47 -8.60
C LEU A 9 -13.38 -0.01 -9.54
N ALA A 10 -13.48 -1.26 -10.02
CA ALA A 10 -12.44 -1.88 -10.86
C ALA A 10 -12.24 -1.18 -12.21
N GLU A 11 -13.21 -0.37 -12.66
CA GLU A 11 -13.06 0.49 -13.85
C GLU A 11 -12.18 1.73 -13.58
N THR A 12 -11.90 2.04 -12.32
CA THR A 12 -11.14 3.22 -11.89
C THR A 12 -9.84 2.85 -11.19
N TYR A 13 -9.84 1.76 -10.42
CA TYR A 13 -8.69 1.32 -9.63
C TYR A 13 -8.27 -0.10 -10.00
N GLU A 14 -6.97 -0.27 -10.20
CA GLU A 14 -6.31 -1.55 -10.32
C GLU A 14 -5.33 -1.72 -9.15
N ILE A 15 -5.36 -2.88 -8.49
CA ILE A 15 -4.38 -3.21 -7.46
C ILE A 15 -3.21 -3.91 -8.17
N VAL A 16 -2.12 -3.19 -8.40
CA VAL A 16 -0.94 -3.69 -9.14
C VAL A 16 0.14 -4.32 -8.24
N ALA A 17 0.08 -4.10 -6.93
CA ALA A 17 1.04 -4.64 -5.97
C ALA A 17 0.44 -4.75 -4.56
N VAL A 18 0.98 -5.67 -3.74
CA VAL A 18 0.68 -5.79 -2.31
C VAL A 18 1.94 -5.96 -1.48
N CYS A 19 1.93 -5.40 -0.26
CA CYS A 19 3.02 -5.54 0.71
C CYS A 19 2.51 -6.02 2.06
N ASP A 20 3.10 -7.09 2.58
CA ASP A 20 2.88 -7.58 3.95
C ASP A 20 4.13 -8.40 4.37
N PRO A 21 4.64 -8.25 5.62
CA PRO A 21 5.73 -9.10 6.10
C PRO A 21 5.35 -10.59 6.17
N ASP A 22 4.05 -10.92 6.24
CA ASP A 22 3.54 -12.30 6.26
C ASP A 22 3.38 -12.85 4.83
N GLN A 23 4.29 -13.75 4.46
CA GLN A 23 4.27 -14.48 3.19
C GLN A 23 2.99 -15.29 2.94
N GLY A 24 2.36 -15.79 4.00
CA GLY A 24 1.08 -16.50 3.92
C GLY A 24 -0.06 -15.57 3.52
N LYS A 25 -0.07 -14.33 4.04
CA LYS A 25 -1.03 -13.31 3.59
C LYS A 25 -0.76 -12.86 2.17
N LEU A 26 0.50 -12.63 1.80
CA LEU A 26 0.88 -12.31 0.42
C LEU A 26 0.37 -13.37 -0.56
N SER A 27 0.58 -14.66 -0.25
CA SER A 27 0.12 -15.77 -1.08
C SER A 27 -1.40 -15.81 -1.24
N LYS A 28 -2.16 -15.53 -0.17
CA LYS A 28 -3.62 -15.42 -0.22
C LYS A 28 -4.08 -14.27 -1.12
N TRP A 29 -3.46 -13.11 -0.98
CA TRP A 29 -3.78 -11.93 -1.80
C TRP A 29 -3.38 -12.11 -3.26
N ARG A 30 -2.26 -12.76 -3.53
CA ARG A 30 -1.83 -13.12 -4.88
C ARG A 30 -2.93 -13.83 -5.65
N GLY A 31 -3.45 -14.93 -5.09
CA GLY A 31 -4.50 -15.71 -5.73
C GLY A 31 -5.81 -14.93 -5.90
N ARG A 32 -6.17 -14.11 -4.90
CA ARG A 32 -7.40 -13.31 -4.92
C ARG A 32 -7.37 -12.17 -5.93
N LEU A 33 -6.19 -11.59 -6.16
CA LEU A 33 -5.99 -10.41 -7.02
C LEU A 33 -5.46 -10.75 -8.40
N GLY A 34 -5.10 -12.02 -8.66
CA GLY A 34 -4.48 -12.42 -9.92
C GLY A 34 -3.06 -11.88 -10.12
N LEU A 35 -2.38 -11.51 -9.03
CA LEU A 35 -1.04 -10.91 -9.07
C LEU A 35 0.05 -11.94 -9.39
N SER A 36 1.14 -11.46 -9.99
CA SER A 36 2.32 -12.26 -10.25
C SER A 36 3.28 -12.23 -9.05
N PRO A 37 4.29 -13.12 -8.96
CA PRO A 37 5.25 -13.12 -7.87
C PRO A 37 6.00 -11.79 -7.68
N GLN A 38 6.23 -11.02 -8.76
CA GLN A 38 6.95 -9.74 -8.71
C GLN A 38 6.12 -8.59 -8.12
N ASP A 39 4.81 -8.81 -7.93
CA ASP A 39 3.87 -7.85 -7.36
C ASP A 39 3.69 -8.04 -5.85
N LEU A 40 4.36 -9.04 -5.28
CA LEU A 40 4.36 -9.34 -3.85
C LEU A 40 5.64 -8.81 -3.21
N HIS A 41 5.49 -7.98 -2.20
CA HIS A 41 6.61 -7.34 -1.52
C HIS A 41 6.53 -7.58 -0.01
N THR A 42 7.66 -7.79 0.64
CA THR A 42 7.73 -7.86 2.12
C THR A 42 8.15 -6.54 2.76
N GLY A 43 8.54 -5.55 1.94
CA GLY A 43 8.91 -4.20 2.37
C GLY A 43 8.30 -3.15 1.44
N TRP A 44 7.85 -2.05 2.01
CA TRP A 44 7.16 -0.99 1.27
C TRP A 44 8.10 -0.23 0.34
N GLU A 45 9.40 -0.23 0.63
CA GLU A 45 10.43 0.44 -0.15
C GLU A 45 10.45 -0.03 -1.60
N ALA A 46 10.22 -1.33 -1.83
CA ALA A 46 10.17 -1.93 -3.15
C ALA A 46 8.96 -1.44 -3.96
N ILE A 47 7.80 -1.23 -3.32
CA ILE A 47 6.61 -0.68 -3.98
C ILE A 47 6.80 0.81 -4.29
N VAL A 48 7.44 1.58 -3.40
CA VAL A 48 7.69 3.02 -3.64
C VAL A 48 8.68 3.27 -4.79
N ALA A 49 9.51 2.28 -5.13
CA ALA A 49 10.40 2.33 -6.28
C ALA A 49 9.70 2.02 -7.61
N ARG A 50 8.45 1.54 -7.60
CA ARG A 50 7.69 1.21 -8.80
C ARG A 50 7.10 2.47 -9.44
N ASP A 51 7.23 2.59 -10.75
CA ASP A 51 6.67 3.71 -11.52
C ASP A 51 5.19 3.53 -11.87
N ASP A 52 4.69 2.28 -11.90
CA ASP A 52 3.31 1.92 -12.24
C ASP A 52 2.32 2.07 -11.07
N VAL A 53 2.78 2.44 -9.87
CA VAL A 53 1.91 2.64 -8.70
C VAL A 53 1.56 4.12 -8.58
N ASP A 54 0.31 4.50 -8.81
CA ASP A 54 -0.14 5.90 -8.74
C ASP A 54 -0.61 6.35 -7.36
N VAL A 55 -1.18 5.42 -6.60
CA VAL A 55 -1.76 5.66 -5.28
C VAL A 55 -1.28 4.57 -4.31
N TYR A 56 -0.83 4.99 -3.12
CA TYR A 56 -0.34 4.10 -2.07
C TYR A 56 -1.36 4.07 -0.91
N ASP A 57 -2.03 2.93 -0.73
CA ASP A 57 -2.97 2.70 0.38
C ASP A 57 -2.25 2.07 1.58
N ILE A 58 -1.98 2.88 2.60
CA ILE A 58 -1.17 2.50 3.75
C ILE A 58 -2.10 2.06 4.89
N MET A 59 -2.15 0.73 5.10
CA MET A 59 -3.01 0.08 6.09
C MET A 59 -2.18 -0.75 7.09
N VAL A 60 -1.22 -0.11 7.76
CA VAL A 60 -0.34 -0.74 8.75
C VAL A 60 -0.89 -0.58 10.17
N PRO A 61 -0.38 -1.32 11.19
CA PRO A 61 -0.70 -1.05 12.59
C PRO A 61 -0.50 0.42 12.99
N ILE A 62 -1.31 0.91 13.93
CA ILE A 62 -1.39 2.33 14.30
C ILE A 62 -0.03 2.93 14.71
N GLU A 63 0.79 2.14 15.40
CA GLU A 63 2.13 2.50 15.85
C GLU A 63 3.13 2.70 14.70
N LEU A 64 2.86 2.09 13.54
CA LEU A 64 3.67 2.22 12.33
C LEU A 64 3.11 3.25 11.35
N ASN A 65 1.85 3.65 11.49
CA ASN A 65 1.15 4.47 10.50
C ASN A 65 1.90 5.78 10.20
N TYR A 66 2.24 6.55 11.24
CA TYR A 66 3.04 7.77 11.08
C TYR A 66 4.39 7.51 10.42
N ALA A 67 5.16 6.53 10.92
CA ALA A 67 6.52 6.29 10.46
C ALA A 67 6.56 5.84 8.99
N VAL A 68 5.67 4.93 8.60
CA VAL A 68 5.58 4.42 7.23
C VAL A 68 5.03 5.50 6.30
N THR A 69 3.93 6.17 6.67
CA THR A 69 3.36 7.23 5.83
C THR A 69 4.33 8.39 5.63
N GLU A 70 5.05 8.84 6.66
CA GLU A 70 6.06 9.89 6.54
C GLU A 70 7.21 9.46 5.61
N ALA A 71 7.70 8.23 5.77
CA ALA A 71 8.79 7.71 4.94
C ALA A 71 8.39 7.59 3.46
N VAL A 72 7.19 7.06 3.19
CA VAL A 72 6.61 7.00 1.84
C VAL A 72 6.43 8.41 1.27
N ALA A 73 5.83 9.34 2.01
CA ALA A 73 5.63 10.72 1.57
C ALA A 73 6.95 11.42 1.21
N LYS A 74 8.00 11.24 2.02
CA LYS A 74 9.34 11.77 1.73
C LYS A 74 9.91 11.23 0.41
N ARG A 75 9.74 9.94 0.14
CA ARG A 75 10.22 9.30 -1.10
C ARG A 75 9.40 9.67 -2.34
N LEU A 76 8.12 9.99 -2.16
CA LEU A 76 7.23 10.44 -3.21
C LEU A 76 7.26 11.96 -3.44
N SER A 77 7.97 12.72 -2.59
CA SER A 77 8.07 14.17 -2.69
C SER A 77 8.51 14.61 -4.09
N GLY A 78 7.74 15.54 -4.68
CA GLY A 78 7.96 16.03 -6.05
C GLY A 78 7.43 15.11 -7.17
N LYS A 79 6.89 13.93 -6.84
CA LYS A 79 6.24 13.03 -7.81
C LYS A 79 4.72 13.27 -7.81
N ARG A 80 4.07 13.01 -8.95
CA ARG A 80 2.60 13.04 -9.08
C ARG A 80 1.98 11.73 -8.60
N LYS A 81 2.10 11.43 -7.31
CA LYS A 81 1.61 10.20 -6.67
C LYS A 81 0.80 10.55 -5.42
N ALA A 82 -0.20 9.75 -5.07
CA ALA A 82 -1.07 10.01 -3.92
C ALA A 82 -0.90 8.96 -2.81
N ILE A 83 -1.25 9.32 -1.58
CA ILE A 83 -1.28 8.41 -0.43
C ILE A 83 -2.69 8.42 0.15
N ILE A 84 -3.27 7.23 0.34
CA ILE A 84 -4.43 7.00 1.20
C ILE A 84 -3.88 6.53 2.54
N CYS A 85 -4.11 7.33 3.58
CA CYS A 85 -3.64 7.03 4.93
C CYS A 85 -4.83 6.66 5.81
N GLU A 86 -4.76 5.52 6.48
CA GLU A 86 -5.80 5.10 7.42
C GLU A 86 -5.81 5.98 8.67
N LYS A 87 -6.99 6.08 9.27
CA LYS A 87 -7.15 6.74 10.56
C LYS A 87 -6.86 5.76 11.71
N PRO A 88 -6.32 6.24 12.84
CA PRO A 88 -5.77 7.58 13.04
C PRO A 88 -4.36 7.69 12.44
N LEU A 89 -3.98 8.90 12.03
CA LEU A 89 -2.68 9.19 11.39
C LEU A 89 -1.47 8.79 12.27
N ALA A 90 -1.59 8.95 13.59
CA ALA A 90 -0.55 8.65 14.56
C ALA A 90 -1.15 8.28 15.92
N GLY A 91 -0.36 7.62 16.77
CA GLY A 91 -0.72 7.31 18.14
C GLY A 91 -0.67 8.51 19.11
N SER A 92 -0.06 9.62 18.70
CA SER A 92 0.03 10.86 19.47
C SER A 92 0.23 12.08 18.55
N PHE A 93 0.03 13.27 19.09
CA PHE A 93 0.44 14.52 18.44
C PHE A 93 1.95 14.76 18.68
N LYS A 94 2.58 15.52 17.78
CA LYS A 94 3.95 16.04 17.94
C LYS A 94 3.93 17.47 18.46
#